data_AF-A0A7S1M978-F1
#
_entry.id   AF-A0A7S1M978-F1
#
_cell.length_a   1.000
_cell.length_b   1.000
_cell.length_c   1.000
_cell.angle_alpha   90.00
_cell.angle_beta   90.00
_cell.angle_gamma   90.00
#
_symmetry.space_group_name_H-M   'P 1'
#
loop_
_entity.id
_entity.type
_entity.pdbx_description
1 polymer ?
#
loop_
_entity_poly.entity_id
_entity_poly.type
_entity_poly.pdbx_seq_one_letter_code
_entity_poly.pdbx_strand_id
1 'polypeptide(L)'
;EEKERSQAALAAKRKEVRAMGVEDLKEALTSRDLKAEGNKEALVEALVEVQVHEESVKARKQQLTKMPVEELKELLLSNGLDAGKKKREDMVAAMLEHEAQAVKVQQAREAALKEALAVTTQELSGKTLAELKDQCAEKELPAGGTKDALVGRLVECARQ
;
A
#
# COMPACT_ATOMS: atom_id res chain seq x y z
N GLU A 1 -3.49 -7.85 -22.46
CA GLU A 1 -3.49 -6.49 -23.03
C GLU A 1 -3.38 -5.35 -22.01
N GLU A 2 -4.38 -5.01 -21.19
CA GLU A 2 -4.29 -3.82 -20.30
C GLU A 2 -3.23 -3.96 -19.19
N LYS A 3 -3.11 -5.16 -18.59
CA LYS A 3 -2.07 -5.49 -17.60
C LYS A 3 -0.66 -5.47 -18.20
N GLU A 4 -0.49 -5.96 -19.43
CA GLU A 4 0.79 -5.94 -20.15
C GLU A 4 1.17 -4.52 -20.56
N ARG A 5 0.20 -3.69 -20.97
CA ARG A 5 0.41 -2.28 -21.30
C ARG A 5 0.83 -1.47 -20.07
N SER A 6 0.23 -1.75 -18.91
CA SER A 6 0.63 -1.16 -17.63
C SER A 6 2.04 -1.59 -17.21
N GLN A 7 2.41 -2.87 -17.38
CA GLN A 7 3.74 -3.35 -17.05
C GLN A 7 4.82 -2.81 -17.99
N ALA A 8 4.53 -2.71 -19.29
CA ALA A 8 5.42 -2.11 -20.28
C ALA A 8 5.66 -0.62 -20.02
N ALA A 9 4.61 0.13 -19.63
CA ALA A 9 4.73 1.54 -19.25
C ALA A 9 5.61 1.73 -18.00
N LEU A 10 5.43 0.88 -16.98
CA LEU A 10 6.28 0.89 -15.79
C LEU A 10 7.74 0.55 -16.12
N ALA A 11 7.99 -0.44 -16.97
CA ALA A 11 9.33 -0.81 -17.39
C ALA A 11 10.02 0.30 -18.20
N ALA A 12 9.28 0.98 -19.08
CA ALA A 12 9.78 2.12 -19.84
C ALA A 12 10.15 3.29 -18.93
N LYS A 13 9.28 3.63 -17.96
CA LYS A 13 9.56 4.65 -16.94
C LYS A 13 10.77 4.31 -16.10
N ARG A 14 10.87 3.07 -15.63
CA ARG A 14 12.04 2.63 -14.87
C ARG A 14 13.32 2.77 -15.68
N LYS A 15 13.29 2.46 -16.97
CA LYS A 15 14.44 2.65 -17.87
C LYS A 15 14.81 4.12 -18.04
N GLU A 16 13.83 5.00 -18.22
CA GLU A 16 14.02 6.44 -18.35
C GLU A 16 14.61 7.05 -17.07
N VAL A 17 13.99 6.77 -15.92
CA VAL A 17 14.45 7.23 -14.62
C VAL A 17 15.85 6.68 -14.30
N ARG A 18 16.15 5.43 -14.65
CA ARG A 18 17.49 4.85 -14.49
C ARG A 18 18.56 5.52 -15.35
N ALA A 19 18.17 6.07 -16.50
CA ALA A 19 19.06 6.83 -17.38
C ALA A 19 19.42 8.22 -16.80
N MET A 20 18.65 8.74 -15.84
CA MET A 20 18.98 9.98 -15.14
C MET A 20 20.27 9.84 -14.30
N GLY A 21 20.95 10.96 -14.10
CA GLY A 21 22.09 11.06 -13.18
C GLY A 21 21.64 10.90 -11.73
N VAL A 22 22.55 10.43 -10.85
CA VAL A 22 22.24 10.31 -9.40
C VAL A 22 21.86 11.66 -8.80
N GLU A 23 22.48 12.75 -9.25
CA GLU A 23 22.19 14.09 -8.78
C GLU A 23 20.79 14.56 -9.24
N ASP A 24 20.43 14.31 -10.51
CA ASP A 24 19.08 14.60 -11.03
C ASP A 24 17.99 13.80 -10.28
N LEU A 25 18.28 12.54 -9.94
CA LEU A 25 17.38 11.69 -9.16
C LEU A 25 17.17 12.26 -7.75
N LYS A 26 18.24 12.72 -7.11
CA LYS A 26 18.15 13.34 -5.78
C LYS A 26 17.35 14.64 -5.84
N GLU A 27 17.63 15.51 -6.81
CA GLU A 27 16.90 16.77 -7.00
C GLU A 27 15.40 16.54 -7.28
N ALA A 28 15.08 15.53 -8.10
CA ALA A 28 13.70 15.17 -8.39
C ALA A 28 12.94 14.62 -7.16
N LEU A 29 13.63 13.97 -6.22
CA LEU A 29 13.04 13.51 -4.97
C LEU A 29 12.91 14.63 -3.94
N THR A 30 13.95 15.45 -3.77
CA THR A 30 13.94 16.55 -2.78
C THR A 30 12.96 17.66 -3.14
N SER A 31 12.78 17.95 -4.44
CA SER A 31 11.75 18.89 -4.92
C SER A 31 10.31 18.43 -4.63
N ARG A 32 10.12 17.17 -4.25
CA ARG A 32 8.85 16.58 -3.83
C ARG A 32 8.78 16.32 -2.32
N ASP A 33 9.69 16.92 -1.55
CA ASP A 33 9.83 16.73 -0.11
C ASP A 33 10.08 15.26 0.30
N LEU A 34 10.69 14.47 -0.60
CA LEU A 34 11.03 13.07 -0.34
C LEU A 34 12.51 12.91 0.00
N LYS A 35 12.79 11.95 0.88
CA LYS A 35 14.15 11.58 1.23
C LYS A 35 14.86 10.93 0.06
N ALA A 36 15.95 11.55 -0.39
CA ALA A 36 16.85 11.01 -1.40
C ALA A 36 17.98 10.19 -0.74
N GLU A 37 17.61 9.12 -0.04
CA GLU A 37 18.54 8.22 0.67
C GLU A 37 18.68 6.88 -0.07
N GLY A 38 19.88 6.29 -0.04
CA GLY A 38 20.16 4.96 -0.60
C GLY A 38 21.07 4.97 -1.83
N ASN A 39 21.16 3.81 -2.49
CA ASN A 39 21.94 3.65 -3.72
C ASN A 39 21.14 4.15 -4.95
N LYS A 40 21.80 4.20 -6.11
CA LYS A 40 21.15 4.67 -7.36
C LYS A 40 19.83 3.92 -7.64
N GLU A 41 19.78 2.61 -7.43
CA GLU A 41 18.57 1.81 -7.71
C GLU A 41 17.43 2.15 -6.74
N ALA A 42 17.73 2.41 -5.45
CA ALA A 42 16.73 2.87 -4.48
C ALA A 42 16.16 4.24 -4.85
N LEU A 43 16.99 5.17 -5.32
CA LEU A 43 16.54 6.47 -5.81
C LEU A 43 15.67 6.35 -7.06
N VAL A 44 16.04 5.45 -7.98
CA VAL A 44 15.24 5.15 -9.18
C VAL A 44 13.88 4.58 -8.80
N GLU A 45 13.85 3.62 -7.87
CA GLU A 45 12.61 2.99 -7.41
C GLU A 45 11.69 4.01 -6.73
N ALA A 46 12.22 4.78 -5.77
CA ALA A 46 11.47 5.84 -5.10
C ALA A 46 10.89 6.86 -6.10
N LEU A 47 11.68 7.31 -7.08
CA LEU A 47 11.19 8.29 -8.05
C LEU A 47 10.15 7.70 -9.00
N VAL A 48 10.31 6.44 -9.43
CA VAL A 48 9.30 5.74 -10.26
C VAL A 48 8.00 5.58 -9.50
N GLU A 49 8.04 5.13 -8.24
CA GLU A 49 6.83 4.98 -7.41
C GLU A 49 6.05 6.29 -7.30
N VAL A 50 6.77 7.39 -7.08
CA VAL A 50 6.18 8.72 -6.94
C VAL A 50 5.60 9.21 -8.25
N GLN A 51 6.31 9.06 -9.36
CA GLN A 51 5.78 9.44 -10.68
C GLN A 51 4.54 8.62 -11.06
N VAL A 52 4.52 7.33 -10.75
CA VAL A 52 3.37 6.45 -10.98
C VAL A 52 2.19 6.88 -10.12
N HIS A 53 2.44 7.22 -8.86
CA HIS A 53 1.42 7.74 -7.97
C HIS A 53 0.86 9.09 -8.47
N GLU A 54 1.72 10.05 -8.83
CA GLU A 54 1.34 11.35 -9.39
C GLU A 54 0.49 11.20 -10.66
N GLU A 55 0.86 10.30 -11.56
CA GLU A 55 0.10 10.02 -12.77
C GLU A 55 -1.24 9.36 -12.49
N SER A 56 -1.28 8.43 -11.54
CA SER A 56 -2.54 7.80 -11.11
C SER A 56 -3.50 8.84 -10.52
N VAL A 57 -3.01 9.70 -9.62
CA VAL A 57 -3.79 10.81 -9.05
C VAL A 57 -4.23 11.79 -10.14
N LYS A 58 -3.36 12.12 -11.10
CA LYS A 58 -3.70 12.99 -12.23
C LYS A 58 -4.78 12.37 -13.13
N ALA A 59 -4.65 11.09 -13.47
CA ALA A 59 -5.64 10.36 -14.26
C ALA A 59 -6.99 10.30 -13.53
N ARG A 60 -6.97 10.01 -12.22
CA ARG A 60 -8.16 10.00 -11.36
C ARG A 60 -8.82 11.37 -11.30
N LYS A 61 -8.04 12.43 -11.09
CA LYS A 61 -8.53 13.82 -11.11
C LYS A 61 -9.20 14.16 -12.43
N GLN A 62 -8.60 13.78 -13.56
CA GLN A 62 -9.19 13.99 -14.89
C GLN A 62 -10.49 13.21 -15.07
N GLN A 63 -10.56 11.95 -14.61
CA GLN A 63 -11.80 11.17 -14.65
C GLN A 63 -12.91 11.84 -13.83
N LEU A 64 -12.62 12.23 -12.58
CA LEU A 64 -13.57 12.91 -11.70
C LEU A 64 -14.03 14.27 -12.26
N THR A 65 -13.14 14.98 -12.95
CA THR A 65 -13.47 16.28 -13.58
C THR A 65 -14.40 16.11 -14.79
N LYS A 66 -14.22 15.03 -15.56
CA LYS A 66 -15.03 14.69 -16.73
C LYS A 66 -16.37 14.04 -16.35
N MET A 67 -16.48 13.52 -15.14
CA MET A 67 -17.71 12.91 -14.62
C MET A 67 -18.85 13.94 -14.58
N PRO A 68 -20.08 13.56 -14.96
CA PRO A 68 -21.26 14.40 -14.78
C PRO A 68 -21.41 14.82 -13.31
N VAL A 69 -21.87 16.06 -13.09
CA VAL A 69 -21.92 16.63 -11.73
C VAL A 69 -22.83 15.81 -10.82
N GLU A 70 -23.93 15.28 -11.33
CA GLU A 70 -24.84 14.44 -10.54
C GLU A 70 -24.19 13.11 -10.14
N GLU A 71 -23.51 12.42 -11.06
CA GLU A 71 -22.73 11.21 -10.74
C GLU A 71 -21.61 11.49 -9.74
N LEU A 72 -20.94 12.64 -9.86
CA LEU A 72 -19.92 13.05 -8.89
C LEU A 72 -20.55 13.25 -7.50
N LYS A 73 -21.74 13.88 -7.41
CA LYS A 73 -22.44 14.04 -6.12
C LYS A 73 -22.80 12.70 -5.50
N GLU A 74 -23.36 11.78 -6.29
CA GLU A 74 -23.69 10.43 -5.84
C GLU A 74 -22.45 9.67 -5.35
N LEU A 75 -21.31 9.82 -6.05
CA LEU A 75 -20.04 9.24 -5.65
C LEU A 75 -19.56 9.80 -4.30
N LEU A 76 -19.65 11.11 -4.08
CA LEU A 76 -19.32 11.71 -2.78
C LEU A 76 -20.23 11.15 -1.67
N LEU A 77 -21.55 11.15 -1.89
CA LEU A 77 -22.53 10.70 -0.90
C LEU A 77 -22.36 9.22 -0.54
N SER A 78 -22.10 8.35 -1.52
CA SER A 78 -21.83 6.92 -1.28
C SER A 78 -20.54 6.68 -0.50
N ASN A 79 -19.60 7.61 -0.52
CA ASN A 79 -18.38 7.61 0.30
C ASN A 79 -18.56 8.39 1.62
N GLY A 80 -19.78 8.80 1.96
CA GLY A 80 -20.07 9.55 3.20
C GLY A 80 -19.57 10.99 3.20
N LEU A 81 -19.24 11.55 2.03
CA LEU A 81 -18.80 12.93 1.88
C LEU A 81 -19.97 13.86 1.54
N ASP A 82 -19.93 15.08 2.07
CA ASP A 82 -20.92 16.10 1.71
C ASP A 82 -20.76 16.54 0.24
N ALA A 83 -21.85 16.41 -0.52
CA ALA A 83 -21.95 16.78 -1.92
C ALA A 83 -22.76 18.07 -2.16
N GLY A 84 -23.18 18.79 -1.11
CA GLY A 84 -24.17 19.86 -1.12
C GLY A 84 -23.97 20.99 -2.15
N LYS A 85 -23.59 22.20 -1.70
CA LYS A 85 -23.41 23.38 -2.59
C LYS A 85 -21.97 23.54 -3.09
N LYS A 86 -21.16 22.48 -3.01
CA LYS A 86 -19.75 22.51 -3.39
C LYS A 86 -19.61 22.73 -4.90
N LYS A 87 -18.60 23.50 -5.30
CA LYS A 87 -18.24 23.59 -6.71
C LYS A 87 -17.61 22.27 -7.13
N ARG A 88 -17.65 21.95 -8.43
CA ARG A 88 -17.05 20.72 -8.97
C ARG A 88 -15.60 20.53 -8.50
N GLU A 89 -14.79 21.59 -8.52
CA GLU A 89 -13.38 21.54 -8.11
C GLU A 89 -13.24 21.10 -6.64
N ASP A 90 -14.08 21.63 -5.75
CA ASP A 90 -14.10 21.26 -4.33
C ASP A 90 -14.54 19.80 -4.14
N MET A 91 -15.49 19.33 -4.95
CA MET A 91 -15.94 17.94 -4.93
C MET A 91 -14.85 16.96 -5.38
N VAL A 92 -14.14 17.30 -6.46
CA VAL A 92 -13.00 16.52 -6.95
C VAL A 92 -11.89 16.49 -5.90
N ALA A 93 -11.56 17.64 -5.29
CA ALA A 93 -10.57 17.71 -4.23
C ALA A 93 -10.96 16.84 -3.02
N ALA A 94 -12.21 16.94 -2.55
CA ALA A 94 -12.72 16.14 -1.44
C ALA A 94 -12.64 14.62 -1.70
N MET A 95 -12.95 14.18 -2.93
CA MET A 95 -12.81 12.76 -3.30
C MET A 95 -11.36 12.30 -3.29
N LEU A 96 -10.44 13.08 -3.87
CA LEU A 96 -9.02 12.73 -3.89
C LEU A 96 -8.43 12.68 -2.48
N GLU A 97 -8.83 13.60 -1.60
CA GLU A 97 -8.41 13.60 -0.20
C GLU A 97 -8.95 12.38 0.54
N HIS A 98 -10.22 12.02 0.35
CA HIS A 98 -10.81 10.81 0.92
C HIS A 98 -10.09 9.55 0.45
N GLU A 99 -9.82 9.43 -0.85
CA GLU A 99 -9.07 8.31 -1.43
C GLU A 99 -7.64 8.23 -0.85
N ALA A 100 -6.94 9.37 -0.73
CA ALA A 100 -5.61 9.43 -0.12
C ALA A 100 -5.64 9.01 1.36
N GLN A 101 -6.67 9.41 2.11
CA GLN A 101 -6.83 9.01 3.51
C GLN A 101 -7.14 7.51 3.64
N ALA A 102 -7.99 6.97 2.77
CA ALA A 102 -8.29 5.54 2.74
C ALA A 102 -7.03 4.69 2.49
N VAL A 103 -6.16 5.13 1.57
CA VAL A 103 -4.86 4.48 1.32
C VAL A 103 -3.98 4.51 2.57
N LYS A 104 -3.87 5.66 3.25
CA LYS A 104 -3.09 5.78 4.49
C LYS A 104 -3.59 4.85 5.60
N VAL A 105 -4.92 4.79 5.79
CA VAL A 105 -5.54 3.89 6.78
C VAL A 105 -5.25 2.43 6.44
N GLN A 106 -5.36 2.06 5.17
CA GLN A 106 -5.07 0.70 4.73
C GLN A 106 -3.59 0.34 4.96
N GLN A 107 -2.65 1.22 4.61
CA GLN A 107 -1.23 1.02 4.85
C GLN A 107 -0.91 0.89 6.34
N ALA A 108 -1.51 1.74 7.19
CA ALA A 108 -1.34 1.66 8.63
C ALA A 108 -1.87 0.34 9.19
N ARG A 109 -3.03 -0.13 8.71
CA ARG A 109 -3.58 -1.44 9.08
C ARG A 109 -2.67 -2.58 8.66
N GLU A 110 -2.14 -2.54 7.44
CA GLU A 110 -1.21 -3.56 6.94
C GLU A 110 0.10 -3.58 7.74
N ALA A 111 0.63 -2.41 8.10
CA ALA A 111 1.81 -2.30 8.96
C ALA A 111 1.53 -2.89 10.35
N ALA A 112 0.40 -2.52 10.97
CA ALA A 112 -0.01 -3.05 12.26
C ALA A 112 -0.22 -4.58 12.24
N LEU A 113 -0.80 -5.13 11.16
CA LEU A 113 -0.93 -6.58 10.99
C LEU A 113 0.44 -7.26 10.86
N LYS A 114 1.36 -6.69 10.07
CA LYS A 114 2.73 -7.23 9.95
C LYS A 114 3.46 -7.22 11.29
N GLU A 115 3.34 -6.15 12.06
CA GLU A 115 3.92 -6.04 13.39
C GLU A 115 3.30 -7.05 14.36
N ALA A 116 1.98 -7.17 14.40
CA ALA A 116 1.29 -8.14 15.25
C ALA A 116 1.70 -9.59 14.91
N LEU A 117 1.84 -9.92 13.62
CA LEU A 117 2.33 -11.24 13.19
C LEU A 117 3.80 -11.46 13.57
N ALA A 118 4.65 -10.43 13.48
CA ALA A 118 6.04 -10.51 13.90
C ALA A 118 6.16 -10.76 15.42
N VAL A 119 5.39 -10.03 16.24
CA VAL A 119 5.32 -10.23 17.69
C VAL A 119 4.83 -11.64 18.02
N THR A 120 3.72 -12.07 17.40
CA THR A 120 3.17 -13.42 17.60
C THR A 120 4.20 -14.50 17.23
N THR A 121 4.92 -14.33 16.11
CA THR A 121 5.98 -15.25 15.69
C THR A 121 7.11 -15.31 16.71
N GLN A 122 7.53 -14.17 17.25
CA GLN A 122 8.60 -14.09 18.25
C GLN A 122 8.18 -14.75 19.57
N GLU A 123 6.96 -14.49 20.06
CA GLU A 123 6.41 -15.09 21.27
C GLU A 123 6.32 -16.62 21.16
N LEU A 124 5.82 -17.12 20.02
CA LEU A 124 5.72 -18.55 19.76
C LEU A 124 7.10 -19.20 19.60
N SER A 125 8.05 -18.51 18.96
CA SER A 125 9.43 -18.99 18.85
C SER A 125 10.15 -19.05 20.20
N GLY A 126 9.73 -18.23 21.18
CA GLY A 126 10.22 -18.28 22.55
C GLY A 126 9.71 -19.48 23.36
N LYS A 127 8.56 -20.07 23.00
CA LYS A 127 7.95 -21.20 23.71
C LYS A 127 8.68 -22.52 23.44
N THR A 128 8.53 -23.47 24.36
CA THR A 128 9.05 -24.83 24.19
C THR A 128 8.20 -25.63 23.20
N LEU A 129 8.76 -26.74 22.71
CA LEU A 129 8.04 -27.63 21.80
C LEU A 129 6.76 -28.20 22.43
N ALA A 130 6.76 -28.46 23.74
CA ALA A 130 5.59 -28.98 24.46
C ALA A 130 4.48 -27.92 24.50
N GLU A 131 4.78 -26.70 24.92
CA GLU A 131 3.81 -25.59 24.98
C GLU A 131 3.20 -25.26 23.60
N LEU A 132 3.99 -25.38 22.53
CA LEU A 132 3.51 -25.18 21.16
C LEU A 132 2.55 -26.29 20.72
N LYS A 133 2.81 -27.54 21.11
CA LYS A 133 1.89 -28.67 20.85
C LYS A 133 0.58 -28.50 21.58
N ASP A 134 0.64 -28.07 22.84
CA ASP A 134 -0.55 -27.82 23.66
C ASP A 134 -1.39 -26.67 23.07
N GLN A 135 -0.76 -25.59 22.61
CA GLN A 135 -1.47 -24.50 21.91
C GLN A 135 -2.03 -24.91 20.55
N CYS A 136 -1.34 -25.77 19.81
CA CYS A 136 -1.92 -26.36 18.60
C CYS A 136 -3.15 -27.20 18.94
N ALA A 137 -3.08 -28.03 19.98
CA ALA A 137 -4.21 -28.86 20.42
C ALA A 137 -5.40 -28.02 20.90
N GLU A 138 -5.16 -26.94 21.65
CA GLU A 138 -6.20 -26.00 22.10
C GLU A 138 -6.93 -25.32 20.94
N LYS A 139 -6.20 -25.04 19.84
CA LYS A 139 -6.75 -24.45 18.61
C LYS A 139 -7.23 -25.49 17.60
N GLU A 140 -7.33 -26.76 18.00
CA GLU A 140 -7.73 -27.88 17.14
C GLU A 140 -6.85 -28.05 15.88
N LEU A 141 -5.60 -27.61 15.96
CA LEU A 141 -4.60 -27.72 14.91
C LEU A 141 -3.75 -28.98 15.08
N PRO A 142 -3.19 -29.54 14.00
CA PRO A 142 -2.24 -30.64 14.11
C PRO A 142 -1.05 -30.26 15.00
N ALA A 143 -0.74 -31.07 16.02
CA ALA A 143 0.37 -30.86 16.96
C ALA A 143 1.66 -31.63 16.59
N GLY A 144 1.71 -32.23 15.38
CA GLY A 144 2.89 -32.96 14.90
C GLY A 144 3.89 -32.08 14.16
N GLY A 145 5.19 -32.40 14.23
CA GLY A 145 6.24 -31.77 13.41
C GLY A 145 7.32 -31.03 14.20
N THR A 146 8.12 -30.25 13.47
CA THR A 146 9.19 -29.41 14.02
C THR A 146 8.63 -28.18 14.72
N LYS A 147 9.44 -27.55 15.57
CA LYS A 147 9.08 -26.31 16.27
C LYS A 147 8.62 -25.23 15.28
N ASP A 148 9.37 -24.98 14.21
CA ASP A 148 9.01 -24.01 13.18
C ASP A 148 7.69 -24.33 12.47
N ALA A 149 7.40 -25.61 12.24
CA ALA A 149 6.14 -26.03 11.62
C ALA A 149 4.91 -25.78 12.53
N LEU A 150 5.09 -25.89 13.85
CA LEU A 150 4.03 -25.55 14.83
C LEU A 150 3.85 -24.03 14.96
N VAL A 151 4.95 -23.28 15.03
CA VAL A 151 4.92 -21.80 15.02
C VAL A 151 4.21 -21.29 13.77
N GLY A 152 4.57 -21.81 12.59
CA GLY A 152 3.93 -21.43 11.32
C GLY A 152 2.41 -21.64 11.34
N ARG A 153 1.94 -22.82 11.78
CA ARG A 153 0.49 -23.09 11.88
C ARG A 153 -0.23 -22.16 12.86
N LEU A 154 0.39 -21.88 14.01
CA LEU A 154 -0.20 -21.01 15.02
C LEU A 154 -0.26 -19.54 14.53
N VAL A 155 0.76 -19.08 13.79
CA VAL A 155 0.76 -17.76 13.15
C VAL A 155 -0.28 -17.68 12.03
N GLU A 156 -0.43 -18.74 11.22
CA GLU A 156 -1.48 -18.79 10.19
C GLU A 156 -2.88 -18.80 10.79
N CYS A 157 -3.10 -19.52 11.89
CA CYS A 157 -4.36 -19.49 12.63
C CYS A 157 -4.65 -18.12 13.25
N ALA A 158 -3.62 -17.39 13.71
CA ALA A 158 -3.76 -16.03 14.21
C ALA A 158 -4.02 -14.98 13.11
N ARG A 159 -3.82 -15.34 11.83
CA ARG A 159 -4.05 -14.46 10.67
C ARG A 159 -5.47 -14.55 10.11
N GLN A 160 -6.16 -15.67 10.34
CA GLN A 160 -7.54 -15.92 9.87
C GLN A 160 -8.56 -15.19 10.74
#